data_AF-A0A662MJ10-F1
#
_entry.id   AF-A0A662MJ10-F1
#
_cell.length_a   1.000
_cell.length_b   1.000
_cell.length_c   1.000
_cell.angle_alpha   90.00
_cell.angle_beta   90.00
_cell.angle_gamma   90.00
#
_symmetry.space_group_name_H-M   'P 1'
#
loop_
_entity.id
_entity.type
_entity.pdbx_description
1 polymer ?
#
loop_
_entity_poly.entity_id
_entity_poly.type
_entity_poly.pdbx_seq_one_letter_code
_entity_poly.pdbx_strand_id
1 'polypeptide(L)'
;MSAEVSDETLEVNPRKSLKRVLKHLRDVLKKIKEMDRHLNLSRIAWMEMRGELSHPQLQPFKEELFKFLKRAADFEKRYFLLERNIRRGFDRYMKSKGLSRVSTPEYKSLKNAIAEAVITRDGRVWAYSFDTYLPVLSSYSPPPGLDGKRAFEEISSSFAEEVDSLYGEARELLKWGRTILKRARAWQKEGLKSPWEKVSPGEVEEPKVGRKKRRIIRMEDYLTTMNRMARKRPLKALILRRGGR
;
A
#
# COMPACT_ATOMS: atom_id res chain seq x y z
N MET A 1 -19.54 -11.98 50.81
CA MET A 1 -18.12 -11.83 50.43
C MET A 1 -18.09 -11.47 48.96
N SER A 2 -18.00 -10.17 48.66
CA SER A 2 -17.88 -9.68 47.29
C SER A 2 -16.43 -9.80 46.88
N ALA A 3 -16.14 -10.62 45.88
CA ALA A 3 -14.81 -10.66 45.27
C ALA A 3 -14.61 -9.33 44.53
N GLU A 4 -13.81 -8.44 45.13
CA GLU A 4 -13.19 -7.34 44.42
C GLU A 4 -12.30 -7.93 43.34
N VAL A 5 -12.84 -8.03 42.12
CA VAL A 5 -12.04 -8.16 40.92
C VAL A 5 -11.33 -6.83 40.79
N SER A 6 -10.10 -6.78 41.31
CA SER A 6 -9.18 -5.69 41.00
C SER A 6 -9.00 -5.70 39.50
N ASP A 7 -9.57 -4.69 38.84
CA ASP A 7 -9.17 -4.27 37.51
C ASP A 7 -7.67 -3.96 37.63
N GLU A 8 -6.84 -4.96 37.31
CA GLU A 8 -5.46 -4.73 36.93
C GLU A 8 -5.52 -3.83 35.69
N THR A 9 -5.61 -2.53 35.94
CA THR A 9 -5.31 -1.49 34.98
C THR A 9 -3.88 -1.76 34.57
N LEU A 10 -3.71 -2.52 33.47
CA LEU A 10 -2.47 -2.64 32.74
C LEU A 10 -1.93 -1.22 32.60
N GLU A 11 -0.93 -0.85 33.42
CA GLU A 11 -0.41 0.51 33.41
C GLU A 11 0.14 0.77 32.01
N VAL A 12 -0.65 1.51 31.23
CA VAL A 12 -0.32 1.81 29.84
C VAL A 12 0.83 2.79 29.88
N ASN A 13 2.05 2.31 29.65
CA ASN A 13 3.21 3.17 29.57
C ASN A 13 3.11 4.04 28.29
N PRO A 14 2.84 5.35 28.42
CA PRO A 14 2.47 6.18 27.28
C PRO A 14 3.62 6.31 26.27
N ARG A 15 4.88 6.26 26.73
CA ARG A 15 6.06 6.33 25.86
C ARG A 15 6.24 5.05 25.03
N LYS A 16 5.99 3.88 25.61
CA LYS A 16 6.07 2.59 24.89
C LYS A 16 4.96 2.50 23.85
N SER A 17 3.73 2.86 24.21
CA SER A 17 2.59 2.90 23.29
C SER A 17 2.83 3.85 22.12
N LEU A 18 3.24 5.08 22.40
CA LEU A 18 3.57 6.08 21.39
C LEU A 18 4.62 5.55 20.41
N LYS A 19 5.71 4.94 20.91
CA LYS A 19 6.77 4.36 20.06
C LYS A 19 6.23 3.30 19.10
N ARG A 20 5.32 2.43 19.54
CA ARG A 20 4.70 1.39 18.69
C ARG A 20 3.79 2.01 17.63
N VAL A 21 2.94 2.96 18.00
CA VAL A 21 2.03 3.63 17.06
C VAL A 21 2.82 4.39 15.99
N LEU A 22 3.86 5.12 16.39
CA LEU A 22 4.72 5.85 15.45
C LEU A 22 5.48 4.92 14.49
N LYS A 23 5.74 3.66 14.87
CA LYS A 23 6.30 2.66 13.95
C LYS A 23 5.29 2.36 12.83
N HIS A 24 4.03 2.10 13.19
CA HIS A 24 2.99 1.79 12.21
C HIS A 24 2.60 2.99 11.37
N LEU A 25 2.57 4.19 11.94
CA LEU A 25 2.36 5.41 11.16
C LEU A 25 3.45 5.60 10.09
N ARG A 26 4.71 5.27 10.38
CA ARG A 26 5.78 5.29 9.35
C ARG A 26 5.52 4.29 8.23
N ASP A 27 5.03 3.10 8.55
CA ASP A 27 4.68 2.09 7.54
C ASP A 27 3.55 2.60 6.64
N VAL A 28 2.49 3.20 7.22
CA VAL A 28 1.40 3.84 6.47
C VAL A 28 1.93 4.94 5.54
N LEU A 29 2.77 5.85 6.04
CA LEU A 29 3.33 6.92 5.21
C LEU A 29 4.26 6.39 4.13
N LYS A 30 5.00 5.32 4.39
CA LYS A 30 5.81 4.67 3.35
C LYS A 30 4.91 4.17 2.21
N LYS A 31 3.77 3.55 2.56
CA LYS A 31 2.81 3.03 1.58
C LYS A 31 2.12 4.13 0.77
N ILE A 32 1.70 5.22 1.42
CA ILE A 32 1.18 6.40 0.71
C ILE A 32 2.25 6.95 -0.26
N LYS A 33 3.51 7.06 0.18
CA LYS A 33 4.61 7.53 -0.68
C LYS A 33 4.84 6.63 -1.89
N GLU A 34 4.67 5.32 -1.71
CA GLU A 34 4.84 4.31 -2.75
C GLU A 34 3.58 4.13 -3.63
N MET A 35 2.49 4.86 -3.35
CA MET A 35 1.18 4.69 -3.99
C MET A 35 0.68 3.24 -3.91
N ASP A 36 0.90 2.60 -2.76
CA ASP A 36 0.44 1.24 -2.47
C ASP A 36 -1.08 1.24 -2.22
N ARG A 37 -1.74 0.22 -2.76
CA ARG A 37 -3.18 -0.05 -2.65
C ARG A 37 -3.63 -0.28 -1.21
N HIS A 38 -2.81 -0.91 -0.37
CA HIS A 38 -3.24 -1.38 0.94
C HIS A 38 -2.49 -0.68 2.07
N LEU A 39 -3.08 0.32 2.71
CA LEU A 39 -2.36 1.14 3.70
C LEU A 39 -2.11 0.45 5.05
N ASN A 40 -2.79 -0.68 5.33
CA ASN A 40 -2.71 -1.42 6.60
C ASN A 40 -3.14 -0.61 7.84
N LEU A 41 -4.16 0.25 7.71
CA LEU A 41 -4.66 1.10 8.78
C LEU A 41 -5.22 0.31 9.98
N SER A 42 -5.69 -0.92 9.73
CA SER A 42 -6.25 -1.82 10.73
C SER A 42 -5.33 -2.04 11.92
N ARG A 43 -4.00 -2.02 11.72
CA ARG A 43 -3.05 -2.27 12.80
C ARG A 43 -3.08 -1.20 13.89
N ILE A 44 -3.31 0.06 13.52
CA ILE A 44 -3.42 1.15 14.51
C ILE A 44 -4.80 1.10 15.18
N ALA A 45 -5.87 0.76 14.45
CA ALA A 45 -7.19 0.55 15.02
C ALA A 45 -7.20 -0.60 16.07
N TRP A 46 -6.50 -1.70 15.79
CA TRP A 46 -6.33 -2.80 16.75
C TRP A 46 -5.59 -2.37 18.02
N MET A 47 -4.59 -1.50 17.92
CA MET A 47 -3.88 -0.98 19.10
C MET A 47 -4.79 -0.11 19.99
N GLU A 48 -5.67 0.67 19.36
CA GLU A 48 -6.69 1.43 20.08
C GLU A 48 -7.66 0.52 20.83
N MET A 49 -8.18 -0.52 20.18
CA MET A 49 -9.11 -1.47 20.81
C MET A 49 -8.49 -2.18 22.02
N ARG A 50 -7.17 -2.36 22.04
CA ARG A 50 -6.44 -2.95 23.18
C ARG A 50 -6.10 -1.94 24.28
N GLY A 51 -6.58 -0.70 24.15
CA GLY A 51 -6.30 0.37 25.11
C GLY A 51 -4.85 0.88 25.07
N GLU A 52 -4.05 0.60 24.03
CA GLU A 52 -2.65 1.06 24.02
C GLU A 52 -2.56 2.61 23.99
N LEU A 53 -3.62 3.29 23.57
CA LEU A 53 -3.73 4.75 23.53
C LEU A 53 -4.73 5.32 24.56
N SER A 54 -5.16 4.53 25.55
CA SER A 54 -6.15 4.97 26.55
C SER A 54 -5.60 5.95 27.59
N HIS A 55 -4.27 6.06 27.69
CA HIS A 55 -3.64 6.94 28.68
C HIS A 55 -4.03 8.42 28.44
N PRO A 56 -4.55 9.15 29.45
CA PRO A 56 -5.09 10.51 29.27
C PRO A 56 -4.13 11.49 28.61
N GLN A 57 -2.83 11.42 28.95
CA GLN A 57 -1.80 12.26 28.32
C GLN A 57 -1.75 12.10 26.80
N LEU A 58 -2.09 10.93 26.24
CA LEU A 58 -2.04 10.65 24.80
C LEU A 58 -3.31 11.07 24.05
N GLN A 59 -4.36 11.50 24.75
CA GLN A 59 -5.66 11.80 24.16
C GLN A 59 -5.60 12.85 23.03
N PRO A 60 -4.88 13.98 23.16
CA PRO A 60 -4.80 14.96 22.07
C PRO A 60 -4.07 14.43 20.83
N PHE A 61 -3.00 13.65 21.03
CA PHE A 61 -2.29 12.96 19.94
C PHE A 61 -3.19 11.95 19.24
N LYS A 62 -3.96 11.18 20.02
CA LYS A 62 -4.91 10.19 19.52
C LYS A 62 -5.93 10.89 18.62
N GLU A 63 -6.55 11.98 19.05
CA GLU A 63 -7.52 12.70 18.23
C GLU A 63 -6.95 13.17 16.88
N GLU A 64 -5.74 13.76 16.88
CA GLU A 64 -5.08 14.17 15.63
C GLU A 64 -4.73 12.96 14.75
N LEU A 65 -4.22 11.89 15.34
CA LEU A 65 -3.90 10.64 14.63
C LEU A 65 -5.15 10.04 13.98
N PHE A 66 -6.28 9.98 14.68
CA PHE A 66 -7.51 9.41 14.14
C PHE A 66 -8.11 10.26 13.01
N LYS A 67 -8.01 11.59 13.09
CA LYS A 67 -8.36 12.48 11.97
C LYS A 67 -7.49 12.18 10.74
N PHE A 68 -6.18 12.00 10.93
CA PHE A 68 -5.26 11.59 9.87
C PHE A 68 -5.65 10.21 9.29
N LEU A 69 -5.90 9.21 10.14
CA LEU A 69 -6.25 7.85 9.70
C LEU A 69 -7.56 7.80 8.94
N LYS A 70 -8.57 8.59 9.34
CA LYS A 70 -9.83 8.73 8.61
C LYS A 70 -9.58 9.25 7.20
N ARG A 71 -8.76 10.31 7.05
CA ARG A 71 -8.41 10.85 5.74
C ARG A 71 -7.57 9.87 4.91
N ALA A 72 -6.66 9.12 5.53
CA ALA A 72 -5.92 8.06 4.87
C ALA A 72 -6.83 6.91 4.38
N ALA A 73 -7.88 6.57 5.14
CA ALA A 73 -8.88 5.58 4.73
C ALA A 73 -9.71 6.08 3.54
N ASP A 74 -10.06 7.37 3.51
CA ASP A 74 -10.77 7.97 2.37
C ASP A 74 -9.89 8.02 1.11
N PHE A 75 -8.60 8.31 1.26
CA PHE A 75 -7.61 8.16 0.19
C PHE A 75 -7.54 6.72 -0.34
N GLU A 76 -7.49 5.72 0.56
CA GLU A 76 -7.46 4.31 0.18
C GLU A 76 -8.75 3.91 -0.58
N LYS A 77 -9.93 4.38 -0.15
CA LYS A 77 -11.19 4.19 -0.90
C LYS A 77 -11.14 4.82 -2.30
N ARG A 78 -10.61 6.04 -2.42
CA ARG A 78 -10.45 6.74 -3.70
C ARG A 78 -9.52 5.96 -4.63
N TYR A 79 -8.41 5.44 -4.10
CA TYR A 79 -7.51 4.55 -4.84
C TYR A 79 -8.26 3.34 -5.42
N PHE A 80 -9.03 2.61 -4.59
CA PHE A 80 -9.78 1.44 -5.06
C PHE A 80 -10.84 1.80 -6.11
N LEU A 81 -11.50 2.95 -5.95
CA LEU A 81 -12.48 3.41 -6.93
C LEU A 81 -11.81 3.74 -8.28
N LEU A 82 -10.67 4.42 -8.25
CA LEU A 82 -9.88 4.71 -9.44
C LEU A 82 -9.37 3.42 -10.11
N GLU A 83 -8.85 2.47 -9.34
CA GLU A 83 -8.44 1.14 -9.83
C GLU A 83 -9.60 0.44 -10.57
N ARG A 84 -10.80 0.45 -9.99
CA ARG A 84 -11.99 -0.13 -10.61
C ARG A 84 -12.38 0.59 -11.90
N ASN A 85 -12.30 1.92 -11.92
CA ASN A 85 -12.64 2.73 -13.09
C ASN A 85 -11.64 2.53 -14.22
N ILE A 86 -10.34 2.43 -13.93
CA ILE A 86 -9.29 2.13 -14.92
C ILE A 86 -9.54 0.76 -15.55
N ARG A 87 -9.87 -0.26 -14.74
CA ARG A 87 -10.20 -1.61 -15.26
C ARG A 87 -11.41 -1.60 -16.20
N ARG A 88 -12.43 -0.81 -15.89
CA ARG A 88 -13.60 -0.61 -16.77
C ARG A 88 -13.24 0.20 -18.02
N GLY A 89 -12.36 1.18 -17.91
CA GLY A 89 -11.79 1.92 -19.03
C GLY A 89 -11.06 0.99 -20.00
N PHE A 90 -10.22 0.10 -19.46
CA PHE A 90 -9.56 -0.97 -20.23
C PHE A 90 -10.58 -1.87 -20.95
N ASP A 91 -11.64 -2.33 -20.28
CA ASP A 91 -12.67 -3.15 -20.94
C ASP A 91 -13.32 -2.41 -22.12
N ARG A 92 -13.64 -1.12 -21.95
CA ARG A 92 -14.21 -0.28 -23.01
C ARG A 92 -13.25 -0.10 -24.17
N TYR A 93 -11.97 0.14 -23.88
CA TYR A 93 -10.89 0.24 -24.86
C TYR A 93 -10.75 -1.05 -25.67
N MET A 94 -10.64 -2.20 -24.99
CA MET A 94 -10.49 -3.48 -25.68
C MET A 94 -11.70 -3.80 -26.56
N LYS A 95 -12.91 -3.46 -26.10
CA LYS A 95 -14.13 -3.61 -26.90
C LYS A 95 -14.13 -2.70 -28.13
N SER A 96 -13.69 -1.44 -28.03
CA SER A 96 -13.65 -0.51 -29.17
C SER A 96 -12.63 -0.91 -30.22
N LYS A 97 -11.53 -1.58 -29.84
CA LYS A 97 -10.53 -2.14 -30.77
C LYS A 97 -10.88 -3.54 -31.28
N GLY A 98 -12.03 -4.11 -30.92
CA GLY A 98 -12.43 -5.46 -31.33
C GLY A 98 -11.64 -6.60 -30.65
N LEU A 99 -10.93 -6.32 -29.55
CA LEU A 99 -10.03 -7.25 -28.85
C LEU A 99 -10.65 -7.90 -27.60
N SER A 100 -11.97 -7.80 -27.42
CA SER A 100 -12.64 -8.24 -26.20
C SER A 100 -12.72 -9.76 -26.08
N ARG A 101 -11.75 -10.37 -25.38
CA ARG A 101 -11.72 -11.81 -25.05
C ARG A 101 -11.66 -12.04 -23.53
N VAL A 102 -12.74 -11.66 -22.84
CA VAL A 102 -12.86 -11.63 -21.36
C VAL A 102 -12.47 -12.96 -20.67
N SER A 103 -12.53 -14.08 -21.38
CA SER A 103 -12.18 -15.42 -20.88
C SER A 103 -10.68 -15.76 -20.93
N THR A 104 -9.87 -15.08 -21.75
CA THR A 104 -8.45 -15.43 -21.96
C THR A 104 -7.57 -15.03 -20.76
N PRO A 105 -6.58 -15.86 -20.37
CA PRO A 105 -5.61 -15.53 -19.33
C PRO A 105 -4.87 -14.21 -19.60
N GLU A 106 -4.53 -13.95 -20.86
CA GLU A 106 -3.82 -12.76 -21.33
C GLU A 106 -4.63 -11.50 -21.05
N TYR A 107 -5.92 -11.51 -21.41
CA TYR A 107 -6.83 -10.40 -21.15
C TYR A 107 -6.96 -10.12 -19.65
N LYS A 108 -7.14 -11.18 -18.84
CA LYS A 108 -7.25 -11.05 -17.37
C LYS A 108 -5.95 -10.50 -16.76
N SER A 109 -4.79 -10.95 -17.25
CA SER A 109 -3.47 -10.45 -16.83
C SER A 109 -3.34 -8.95 -17.08
N LEU A 110 -3.61 -8.50 -18.32
CA LEU A 110 -3.55 -7.08 -18.69
C LEU A 110 -4.54 -6.24 -17.88
N LYS A 111 -5.78 -6.72 -17.72
CA LYS A 111 -6.83 -6.04 -16.93
C LYS A 111 -6.44 -5.88 -15.47
N ASN A 112 -5.78 -6.87 -14.88
CA ASN A 112 -5.39 -6.80 -13.48
C ASN A 112 -4.21 -5.84 -13.26
N ALA A 113 -3.27 -5.80 -14.22
CA ALA A 113 -2.05 -5.00 -14.14
C ALA A 113 -2.22 -3.53 -14.57
N ILE A 114 -3.17 -3.20 -15.46
CA ILE A 114 -3.29 -1.84 -16.03
C ILE A 114 -3.50 -0.77 -14.97
N ALA A 115 -4.31 -1.05 -13.94
CA ALA A 115 -4.62 -0.06 -12.92
C ALA A 115 -3.38 0.36 -12.11
N GLU A 116 -2.55 -0.60 -11.70
CA GLU A 116 -1.29 -0.29 -11.03
C GLU A 116 -0.36 0.50 -11.97
N ALA A 117 -0.25 0.10 -13.24
CA ALA A 117 0.60 0.76 -14.21
C ALA A 117 0.19 2.22 -14.45
N VAL A 118 -1.11 2.50 -14.57
CA VAL A 118 -1.67 3.85 -14.74
C VAL A 118 -1.44 4.69 -13.49
N ILE A 119 -1.79 4.18 -12.30
CA ILE A 119 -1.64 4.94 -11.04
C ILE A 119 -0.18 5.21 -10.71
N THR A 120 0.72 4.26 -10.98
CA THR A 120 2.17 4.45 -10.75
C THR A 120 2.88 5.20 -11.88
N ARG A 121 2.17 5.51 -12.98
CA ARG A 121 2.72 6.13 -14.20
C ARG A 121 3.88 5.33 -14.81
N ASP A 122 3.90 4.02 -14.63
CA ASP A 122 4.90 3.12 -15.22
C ASP A 122 4.22 2.05 -16.09
N GLY A 123 3.93 2.44 -17.32
CA GLY A 123 3.28 1.59 -18.32
C GLY A 123 4.20 0.63 -19.05
N ARG A 124 5.53 0.68 -18.86
CA ARG A 124 6.48 -0.02 -19.75
C ARG A 124 6.31 -1.54 -19.76
N VAL A 125 6.20 -2.14 -18.58
CA VAL A 125 5.98 -3.60 -18.45
C VAL A 125 4.60 -3.96 -18.99
N TRP A 126 3.60 -3.12 -18.73
CA TRP A 126 2.25 -3.37 -19.22
C TRP A 126 2.17 -3.29 -20.75
N ALA A 127 2.78 -2.28 -21.36
CA ALA A 127 2.86 -2.09 -22.81
C ALA A 127 3.58 -3.26 -23.49
N TYR A 128 4.72 -3.68 -22.96
CA TYR A 128 5.43 -4.86 -23.46
C TYR A 128 4.57 -6.14 -23.40
N SER A 129 3.89 -6.36 -22.28
CA SER A 129 2.96 -7.49 -22.14
C SER A 129 1.79 -7.40 -23.13
N PHE A 130 1.29 -6.19 -23.38
CA PHE A 130 0.23 -5.96 -24.36
C PHE A 130 0.68 -6.37 -25.76
N ASP A 131 1.86 -5.92 -26.21
CA ASP A 131 2.42 -6.30 -27.52
C ASP A 131 2.60 -7.80 -27.64
N THR A 132 3.09 -8.44 -26.57
CA THR A 132 3.29 -9.89 -26.50
C THR A 132 1.97 -10.65 -26.64
N TYR A 133 0.89 -10.14 -26.04
CA TYR A 133 -0.42 -10.79 -26.03
C TYR A 133 -1.32 -10.38 -27.20
N LEU A 134 -0.97 -9.31 -27.94
CA LEU A 134 -1.79 -8.76 -29.01
C LEU A 134 -2.14 -9.80 -30.09
N PRO A 135 -1.24 -10.69 -30.56
CA PRO A 135 -1.60 -11.75 -31.49
C PRO A 135 -2.69 -12.67 -30.93
N VAL A 136 -2.60 -13.09 -29.66
CA VAL A 136 -3.60 -13.96 -29.02
C VAL A 136 -4.94 -13.24 -28.87
N LEU A 137 -4.91 -11.97 -28.48
CA LEU A 137 -6.11 -11.15 -28.28
C LEU A 137 -6.84 -10.84 -29.59
N SER A 138 -6.10 -10.76 -30.69
CA SER A 138 -6.60 -10.47 -32.04
C SER A 138 -6.83 -11.69 -32.92
N SER A 139 -6.71 -12.91 -32.38
CA SER A 139 -6.83 -14.14 -33.18
C SER A 139 -5.78 -14.27 -34.30
N TYR A 140 -4.58 -13.78 -34.03
CA TYR A 140 -3.44 -13.69 -34.96
C TYR A 140 -3.65 -12.71 -36.13
N SER A 141 -4.63 -11.81 -36.02
CA SER A 141 -4.90 -10.76 -37.00
C SER A 141 -4.94 -9.37 -36.31
N PRO A 142 -3.79 -8.86 -35.83
CA PRO A 142 -3.74 -7.62 -35.07
C PRO A 142 -4.12 -6.40 -35.93
N PRO A 143 -4.86 -5.43 -35.37
CA PRO A 143 -5.13 -4.17 -36.05
C PRO A 143 -3.81 -3.45 -36.41
N PRO A 144 -3.67 -2.92 -37.63
CA PRO A 144 -2.45 -2.24 -38.04
C PRO A 144 -2.21 -0.97 -37.19
N GLY A 145 -0.96 -0.78 -36.76
CA GLY A 145 -0.54 0.41 -35.99
C GLY A 145 -1.01 0.44 -34.53
N LEU A 146 -1.58 -0.66 -34.03
CA LEU A 146 -1.88 -0.86 -32.62
C LEU A 146 -0.66 -1.44 -31.91
N ASP A 147 -0.10 -0.67 -30.99
CA ASP A 147 1.01 -1.09 -30.12
C ASP A 147 0.69 -0.76 -28.65
N GLY A 148 1.38 -1.43 -27.74
CA GLY A 148 1.16 -1.35 -26.30
C GLY A 148 1.46 0.02 -25.72
N LYS A 149 2.38 0.78 -26.33
CA LYS A 149 2.68 2.15 -25.89
C LYS A 149 1.50 3.07 -26.17
N ARG A 150 1.00 3.06 -27.41
CA ARG A 150 -0.20 3.83 -27.81
C ARG A 150 -1.42 3.40 -27.03
N ALA A 151 -1.61 2.09 -26.82
CA ALA A 151 -2.72 1.57 -26.02
C ALA A 151 -2.66 2.07 -24.57
N PHE A 152 -1.47 2.05 -23.97
CA PHE A 152 -1.29 2.57 -22.61
C PHE A 152 -1.53 4.08 -22.54
N GLU A 153 -1.05 4.87 -23.49
CA GLU A 153 -1.27 6.32 -23.55
C GLU A 153 -2.76 6.67 -23.71
N GLU A 154 -3.48 5.99 -24.60
CA GLU A 154 -4.93 6.20 -24.82
C GLU A 154 -5.74 5.85 -23.56
N ILE A 155 -5.43 4.74 -22.88
CA ILE A 155 -6.10 4.38 -21.63
C ILE A 155 -5.73 5.35 -20.50
N SER A 156 -4.44 5.64 -20.31
CA SER A 156 -3.96 6.43 -19.17
C SER A 156 -4.37 7.91 -19.25
N SER A 157 -4.42 8.49 -20.44
CA SER A 157 -4.86 9.88 -20.65
C SER A 157 -6.29 10.12 -20.17
N SER A 158 -7.17 9.10 -20.27
CA SER A 158 -8.55 9.17 -19.79
C SER A 158 -8.69 9.26 -18.26
N PHE A 159 -7.59 9.08 -17.51
CA PHE A 159 -7.56 9.10 -16.03
C PHE A 159 -6.50 10.06 -15.48
N ALA A 160 -5.92 10.92 -16.31
CA ALA A 160 -4.79 11.76 -15.93
C ALA A 160 -5.13 12.69 -14.76
N GLU A 161 -6.29 13.34 -14.82
CA GLU A 161 -6.76 14.28 -13.78
C GLU A 161 -7.01 13.58 -12.44
N GLU A 162 -7.67 12.42 -12.45
CA GLU A 162 -7.92 11.66 -11.23
C GLU A 162 -6.63 11.12 -10.61
N VAL A 163 -5.66 10.71 -11.43
CA VAL A 163 -4.34 10.32 -10.95
C VAL A 163 -3.60 11.54 -10.39
N ASP A 164 -3.60 12.70 -11.05
CA ASP A 164 -2.99 13.93 -10.51
C ASP A 164 -3.61 14.34 -9.17
N SER A 165 -4.94 14.31 -9.06
CA SER A 165 -5.68 14.58 -7.82
C SER A 165 -5.26 13.62 -6.69
N LEU A 166 -5.14 12.32 -7.00
CA LEU A 166 -4.68 11.32 -6.03
C LEU A 166 -3.25 11.58 -5.55
N TYR A 167 -2.34 12.01 -6.44
CA TYR A 167 -0.98 12.41 -6.05
C TYR A 167 -0.96 13.67 -5.20
N GLY A 168 -1.82 14.65 -5.49
CA GLY A 168 -2.01 15.84 -4.66
C GLY A 168 -2.43 15.48 -3.24
N GLU A 169 -3.46 14.64 -3.10
CA GLU A 169 -3.91 14.15 -1.81
C GLU A 169 -2.83 13.35 -1.05
N ALA A 170 -2.08 12.50 -1.77
CA ALA A 170 -0.96 11.77 -1.18
C ALA A 170 0.13 12.71 -0.63
N ARG A 171 0.45 13.81 -1.32
CA ARG A 171 1.43 14.81 -0.84
C ARG A 171 0.95 15.47 0.45
N GLU A 172 -0.31 15.90 0.50
CA GLU A 172 -0.90 16.51 1.69
C GLU A 172 -0.91 15.54 2.89
N LEU A 173 -1.31 14.29 2.67
CA LEU A 173 -1.27 13.25 3.70
C LEU A 173 0.16 12.98 4.19
N LEU A 174 1.13 12.91 3.28
CA LEU A 174 2.52 12.71 3.68
C LEU A 174 3.08 13.87 4.49
N LYS A 175 2.73 15.11 4.12
CA LYS A 175 3.12 16.30 4.86
C LYS A 175 2.54 16.25 6.26
N TRP A 176 1.22 16.04 6.37
CA TRP A 176 0.54 15.97 7.67
C TRP A 176 1.06 14.83 8.55
N GLY A 177 1.20 13.61 8.02
CA GLY A 177 1.70 12.49 8.80
C GLY A 177 3.15 12.65 9.24
N ARG A 178 4.01 13.30 8.43
CA ARG A 178 5.37 13.68 8.84
C ARG A 178 5.36 14.71 9.97
N THR A 179 4.46 15.68 9.94
CA THR A 179 4.23 16.64 11.02
C THR A 179 3.89 15.91 12.32
N ILE A 180 2.91 15.00 12.29
CA ILE A 180 2.53 14.17 13.44
C ILE A 180 3.75 13.37 13.96
N LEU A 181 4.53 12.74 13.07
CA LEU A 181 5.72 11.99 13.46
C LEU A 181 6.80 12.86 14.11
N LYS A 182 7.08 14.04 13.56
CA LYS A 182 8.12 14.94 14.11
C LYS A 182 7.69 15.48 15.47
N ARG A 183 6.45 15.95 15.57
CA ARG A 183 5.84 16.44 16.81
C ARG A 183 5.85 15.37 17.91
N ALA A 184 5.40 14.16 17.60
CA ALA A 184 5.41 13.06 18.56
C ALA A 184 6.82 12.65 19.03
N ARG A 185 7.84 12.77 18.17
CA ARG A 185 9.23 12.54 18.58
C ARG A 185 9.75 13.65 19.49
N ALA A 186 9.45 14.91 19.20
CA ALA A 186 9.82 16.04 20.05
C ALA A 186 9.17 15.92 21.44
N TRP A 187 7.86 15.63 21.44
CA TRP A 187 7.09 15.41 22.65
C TRP A 187 7.64 14.23 23.49
N GLN A 188 8.04 13.14 22.83
CA GLN A 188 8.67 12.00 23.50
C GLN A 188 10.02 12.37 24.14
N LYS A 189 10.83 13.24 23.50
CA LYS A 189 12.12 13.71 24.04
C LYS A 189 11.95 14.59 25.27
N GLU A 190 10.94 15.45 25.28
CA GLU A 190 10.56 16.28 26.43
C GLU A 190 9.90 15.47 27.56
N GLY A 191 9.68 14.18 27.32
CA GLY A 191 9.11 13.27 28.30
C GLY A 191 7.59 13.38 28.45
N LEU A 192 6.90 13.89 27.43
CA LEU A 192 5.44 14.12 27.38
C LEU A 192 4.94 15.21 28.35
N LYS A 193 5.82 16.14 28.75
CA LYS A 193 5.49 17.20 29.72
C LYS A 193 4.67 18.35 29.12
N SER A 194 4.99 18.74 27.89
CA SER A 194 4.34 19.86 27.20
C SER A 194 2.95 19.45 26.69
N PRO A 195 1.95 20.35 26.67
CA PRO A 195 0.71 20.10 25.93
C PRO A 195 1.02 19.81 24.47
N TRP A 196 0.33 18.83 23.87
CA TRP A 196 0.53 18.41 22.49
C TRP A 196 0.54 19.62 21.54
N GLU A 197 -0.44 20.51 21.70
CA GLU A 197 -0.69 21.73 20.93
C GLU A 197 0.52 22.68 20.88
N LYS A 198 1.33 22.68 21.95
CA LYS A 198 2.51 23.56 22.08
C LYS A 198 3.79 22.94 21.51
N VAL A 199 3.79 21.65 21.21
CA VAL A 199 4.96 20.97 20.65
C VAL A 199 5.12 21.37 19.19
N SER A 200 6.23 22.06 18.89
CA SER A 200 6.56 22.42 17.51
C SER A 200 7.04 21.19 16.72
N PRO A 201 6.47 20.91 15.53
CA PRO A 201 6.94 19.85 14.65
C PRO A 201 8.27 20.18 13.93
N GLY A 202 8.72 21.44 13.99
CA GLY A 202 9.79 21.97 13.15
C GLY A 202 9.41 22.01 11.66
N GLU A 203 10.38 22.36 10.81
CA GLU A 203 10.17 22.44 9.37
C GLU A 203 9.94 21.05 8.76
N VAL A 204 8.93 20.87 7.91
CA VAL A 204 8.62 19.61 7.23
C VAL A 204 8.82 19.80 5.72
N GLU A 205 9.88 19.19 5.18
CA GLU A 205 10.15 19.18 3.75
C GLU A 205 8.98 18.60 2.93
N GLU A 206 8.77 19.19 1.76
CA GLU A 206 7.79 18.70 0.79
C GLU A 206 8.05 17.23 0.41
N PRO A 207 7.05 16.36 0.57
CA PRO A 207 7.20 14.95 0.28
C PRO A 207 7.16 14.67 -1.23
N LYS A 208 8.20 14.01 -1.74
CA LYS A 208 8.18 13.41 -3.08
C LYS A 208 7.41 12.08 -3.07
N VAL A 209 6.31 12.01 -3.80
CA VAL A 209 5.45 10.82 -4.03
C VAL A 209 5.94 10.05 -5.26
N GLY A 210 5.77 8.72 -5.29
CA GLY A 210 5.88 7.93 -6.51
C GLY A 210 7.28 7.47 -6.91
N ARG A 211 8.32 7.74 -6.13
CA ARG A 211 9.65 7.12 -6.37
C ARG A 211 9.66 5.67 -5.83
N LYS A 212 9.12 4.71 -6.58
CA LYS A 212 9.51 3.30 -6.42
C LYS A 212 11.03 3.24 -6.66
N LYS A 213 11.82 2.87 -5.64
CA LYS A 213 13.21 2.48 -5.88
C LYS A 213 13.17 1.33 -6.88
N ARG A 214 13.80 1.52 -8.04
CA ARG A 214 13.97 0.47 -9.05
C ARG A 214 14.55 -0.78 -8.37
N ARG A 215 13.75 -1.81 -8.16
CA ARG A 215 14.28 -3.18 -8.12
C ARG A 215 14.19 -3.67 -9.55
N ILE A 216 15.26 -3.44 -10.32
CA ILE A 216 15.48 -4.22 -11.53
C ILE A 216 15.71 -5.63 -11.01
N ILE A 217 14.68 -6.47 -11.00
CA ILE A 217 14.89 -7.91 -10.88
C ILE A 217 15.42 -8.29 -12.26
N ARG A 218 16.73 -8.51 -12.37
CA ARG A 218 17.29 -9.08 -13.61
C ARG A 218 16.68 -10.46 -13.78
N MET A 219 16.35 -10.87 -15.01
CA MET A 219 15.76 -12.20 -15.28
C MET A 219 16.61 -13.34 -14.67
N GLU A 220 17.93 -13.13 -14.59
CA GLU A 220 18.91 -13.98 -13.91
C GLU A 220 18.58 -14.22 -12.43
N ASP A 221 18.06 -13.21 -11.71
CA ASP A 221 17.69 -13.28 -10.29
C ASP A 221 16.40 -14.09 -10.06
N TYR A 222 15.47 -14.10 -11.03
CA TYR A 222 14.20 -14.85 -10.90
C TYR A 222 14.46 -16.35 -11.00
N LEU A 223 15.32 -16.77 -11.94
CA LEU A 223 15.73 -18.16 -12.11
C LEU A 223 16.61 -18.65 -10.94
N THR A 224 17.52 -17.83 -10.41
CA THR A 224 18.29 -18.19 -9.20
C THR A 224 17.41 -18.26 -7.96
N THR A 225 16.36 -17.44 -7.84
CA THR A 225 15.45 -17.48 -6.69
C THR A 225 14.53 -18.71 -6.72
N MET A 226 14.03 -19.09 -7.91
CA MET A 226 13.30 -20.36 -8.12
C MET A 226 14.18 -21.58 -7.82
N ASN A 227 15.42 -21.58 -8.31
CA ASN A 227 16.38 -22.66 -8.04
C ASN A 227 16.83 -22.72 -6.56
N ARG A 228 16.83 -21.59 -5.84
CA ARG A 228 17.06 -21.57 -4.38
C ARG A 228 15.86 -22.11 -3.58
N MET A 229 14.63 -21.87 -4.02
CA MET A 229 13.44 -22.43 -3.36
C MET A 229 13.33 -23.94 -3.55
N ALA A 230 13.69 -24.47 -4.72
CA ALA A 230 13.73 -25.90 -4.98
C ALA A 230 14.76 -26.67 -4.12
N ARG A 231 15.72 -25.98 -3.49
CA ARG A 231 16.75 -26.57 -2.62
C ARG A 231 16.47 -26.47 -1.12
N LYS A 232 15.24 -26.15 -0.70
CA LYS A 232 14.84 -26.30 0.70
C LYS A 232 14.61 -27.79 1.01
N ARG A 233 15.70 -28.45 1.42
CA ARG A 233 15.86 -29.72 2.17
C ARG A 233 14.85 -30.85 1.87
N PRO A 234 15.28 -32.06 1.46
CA PRO A 234 14.41 -33.23 1.61
C PRO A 234 14.00 -33.31 3.09
N LEU A 235 12.69 -33.41 3.32
CA LEU A 235 12.15 -33.76 4.63
C LEU A 235 12.92 -34.98 5.11
N LYS A 236 13.72 -34.81 6.18
CA LYS A 236 14.31 -35.92 6.91
C LYS A 236 13.19 -36.92 7.13
N ALA A 237 13.35 -38.11 6.56
CA ALA A 237 12.56 -39.28 6.89
C ALA A 237 12.37 -39.26 8.42
N LEU A 238 11.12 -39.07 8.82
CA LEU A 238 10.72 -39.22 10.20
C LEU A 238 11.04 -40.67 10.54
N ILE A 239 12.19 -40.86 11.21
CA ILE A 239 12.52 -42.08 11.91
C ILE A 239 11.40 -42.26 12.94
N LEU A 240 10.38 -43.02 12.58
CA LEU A 240 9.47 -43.66 13.51
C LEU A 240 10.24 -44.82 14.14
N ARG A 241 11.14 -44.47 15.07
CA ARG A 241 11.42 -45.32 16.23
C ARG A 241 10.50 -44.85 17.36
N ARG A 242 9.44 -45.62 17.59
CA ARG A 242 8.77 -45.86 18.87
C ARG A 242 7.71 -46.94 18.59
N GLY A 243 7.72 -48.11 19.22
CA GLY A 243 8.55 -48.64 20.30
C GLY A 243 8.25 -50.13 20.47
N GLY A 244 9.01 -50.78 21.36
CA GLY A 244 8.77 -52.18 21.71
C GLY A 244 7.42 -52.38 22.38
N ARG A 245 6.75 -53.47 22.00
CA ARG A 245 6.56 -54.67 22.82
C ARG A 245 6.59 -55.88 21.91
#